data_AF-A0A969NB64-F1
#
_entry.id   AF-A0A969NB64-F1
#
_cell.length_a   1.000
_cell.length_b   1.000
_cell.length_c   1.000
_cell.angle_alpha   90.00
_cell.angle_beta   90.00
_cell.angle_gamma   90.00
#
_symmetry.space_group_name_H-M   'P 1'
#
loop_
_entity.id
_entity.type
_entity.pdbx_description
1 polymer ?
#
loop_
_entity_poly.entity_id
_entity_poly.type
_entity_poly.pdbx_seq_one_letter_code
_entity_poly.pdbx_strand_id
1 'polypeptide(L)'
;MSANSYPTVIVPGYLAGSQDYEPMRLHLEALGYPACIVPLKARDWLPTVGGRSINPILARLDQTIRATLSTFDTAQVNLVAHSAGGWISRIYLGSVPYYRQIWAGADRVSALISLGTPHTSQERWTLKNLNFVNDNYPGSHCSGVNYICVAGRAIQGQRISWQAWRQGQIRGSTWVAPWIAYESYKLTCGVGDSWGDGITPIGAAHLAGANNLTLEGVYHSPRQRWYGSPEVIRDWAHHLRS
;
A
#
# COMPACT_ATOMS: atom_id res chain seq x y z
N MET A 1 32.25 2.93 -2.84
CA MET A 1 31.59 1.64 -2.51
C MET A 1 30.17 1.99 -2.12
N SER A 2 29.19 1.77 -2.99
CA SER A 2 27.79 1.98 -2.64
C SER A 2 27.43 1.00 -1.53
N ALA A 3 26.90 1.49 -0.40
CA ALA A 3 26.33 0.62 0.62
C ALA A 3 25.32 -0.32 -0.06
N ASN A 4 25.43 -1.63 0.20
CA ASN A 4 24.69 -2.64 -0.53
C ASN A 4 23.26 -2.66 0.01
N SER A 5 22.37 -1.82 -0.55
CA SER A 5 20.99 -1.68 -0.10
C SER A 5 20.27 -3.02 -0.01
N TYR A 6 19.48 -3.25 1.04
CA TYR A 6 18.65 -4.46 1.11
C TYR A 6 17.74 -4.52 -0.13
N PRO A 7 17.60 -5.70 -0.76
CA PRO A 7 16.72 -5.85 -1.91
C PRO A 7 15.28 -5.55 -1.51
N THR A 8 14.54 -4.96 -2.44
CA THR A 8 13.17 -4.48 -2.23
C THR A 8 12.17 -5.44 -2.86
N VAL A 9 11.16 -5.84 -2.09
CA VAL A 9 10.02 -6.62 -2.57
C VAL A 9 8.81 -5.70 -2.69
N ILE A 10 8.34 -5.50 -3.92
CA ILE A 10 7.16 -4.71 -4.23
C ILE A 10 5.91 -5.60 -4.07
N VAL A 11 4.97 -5.17 -3.24
CA VAL A 11 3.72 -5.88 -2.94
C VAL A 11 2.55 -5.16 -3.61
N PRO A 12 1.96 -5.76 -4.68
CA PRO A 12 0.82 -5.17 -5.38
C PRO A 12 -0.42 -4.98 -4.49
N GLY A 13 -1.20 -3.95 -4.83
CA GLY A 13 -2.54 -3.71 -4.29
C GLY A 13 -3.61 -4.65 -4.84
N TYR A 14 -4.79 -4.63 -4.20
CA TYR A 14 -5.91 -5.49 -4.53
C TYR A 14 -6.30 -5.40 -6.01
N LEU A 15 -6.59 -6.55 -6.64
CA LEU A 15 -6.91 -6.72 -8.07
C LEU A 15 -5.81 -6.30 -9.07
N ALA A 16 -4.68 -5.75 -8.61
CA ALA A 16 -3.58 -5.37 -9.49
C ALA A 16 -2.69 -6.57 -9.85
N GLY A 17 -2.06 -6.50 -11.02
CA GLY A 17 -1.06 -7.45 -11.46
C GLY A 17 0.36 -6.93 -11.23
N SER A 18 1.33 -7.84 -11.16
CA SER A 18 2.76 -7.49 -11.08
C SER A 18 3.23 -6.57 -12.21
N GLN A 19 2.69 -6.73 -13.42
CA GLN A 19 3.04 -5.90 -14.59
C GLN A 19 2.79 -4.40 -14.37
N ASP A 20 1.78 -4.05 -13.56
CA ASP A 20 1.44 -2.64 -13.28
C ASP A 20 2.55 -1.91 -12.50
N TYR A 21 3.46 -2.66 -11.86
CA TYR A 21 4.54 -2.14 -11.01
C TYR A 21 5.92 -2.23 -11.68
N GLU A 22 6.00 -2.74 -12.91
CA GLU A 22 7.26 -2.90 -13.63
C GLU A 22 8.02 -1.57 -13.81
N PRO A 23 7.36 -0.43 -14.16
CA PRO A 23 8.05 0.86 -14.21
C PRO A 23 8.64 1.29 -12.86
N MET A 24 7.93 1.02 -11.75
CA MET A 24 8.41 1.32 -10.39
C MET A 24 9.64 0.48 -10.05
N ARG A 25 9.61 -0.82 -10.37
CA ARG A 25 10.75 -1.75 -10.17
C ARG A 25 11.99 -1.26 -10.91
N LEU A 26 11.86 -0.97 -12.20
CA LEU A 26 12.95 -0.46 -13.04
C LEU A 26 13.52 0.85 -12.50
N HIS A 27 12.66 1.75 -11.98
CA HIS A 27 13.13 3.01 -11.44
C HIS A 27 13.86 2.85 -10.09
N LEU A 28 13.39 1.96 -9.22
CA LEU A 28 14.09 1.63 -7.97
C LEU A 28 15.49 1.06 -8.26
N GLU A 29 15.59 0.16 -9.25
CA GLU A 29 16.89 -0.38 -9.67
C GLU A 29 17.82 0.70 -10.23
N ALA A 30 17.29 1.64 -11.03
CA ALA A 30 18.06 2.78 -11.53
C ALA A 30 18.56 3.71 -10.40
N LEU A 31 17.87 3.73 -9.25
CA LEU A 31 18.29 4.44 -8.04
C LEU A 31 19.25 3.62 -7.14
N GLY A 32 19.60 2.39 -7.53
CA GLY A 32 20.49 1.53 -6.77
C GLY A 32 19.80 0.68 -5.71
N TYR A 33 18.47 0.52 -5.77
CA TYR A 33 17.71 -0.40 -4.92
C TYR A 33 17.31 -1.63 -5.74
N PRO A 34 17.98 -2.78 -5.58
CA PRO A 34 17.57 -4.01 -6.26
C PRO A 34 16.12 -4.32 -5.93
N ALA A 35 15.30 -4.66 -6.93
CA ALA A 35 13.86 -4.79 -6.71
C ALA A 35 13.25 -6.00 -7.43
N CYS A 36 12.36 -6.71 -6.74
CA CYS A 36 11.49 -7.72 -7.31
C CYS A 36 10.02 -7.38 -7.01
N ILE A 37 9.09 -7.95 -7.77
CA ILE A 37 7.66 -7.76 -7.56
C ILE A 37 7.06 -9.11 -7.18
N VAL A 38 6.19 -9.15 -6.17
CA VAL A 38 5.43 -10.37 -5.87
C VAL A 38 4.61 -10.73 -7.13
N PRO A 39 4.78 -11.95 -7.70
CA PRO A 39 4.27 -12.29 -9.02
C PRO A 39 2.77 -12.62 -8.97
N LEU A 40 1.97 -11.59 -8.67
CA LEU A 40 0.51 -11.66 -8.63
C LEU A 40 -0.07 -11.32 -10.00
N LYS A 41 -1.19 -11.96 -10.29
CA LYS A 41 -2.10 -11.64 -11.40
C LYS A 41 -3.43 -11.20 -10.82
N ALA A 42 -4.21 -10.42 -11.58
CA ALA A 42 -5.56 -10.02 -11.16
C ALA A 42 -6.44 -11.21 -10.69
N ARG A 43 -6.31 -12.37 -11.35
CA ARG A 43 -7.04 -13.59 -10.98
C ARG A 43 -6.63 -14.21 -9.64
N ASP A 44 -5.42 -13.94 -9.15
CA ASP A 44 -4.93 -14.50 -7.87
C ASP A 44 -5.68 -13.90 -6.67
N TRP A 45 -6.37 -12.77 -6.89
CA TRP A 45 -7.24 -12.12 -5.91
C TRP A 45 -8.64 -12.73 -5.83
N LEU A 46 -9.12 -13.48 -6.84
CA LEU A 46 -10.47 -14.05 -6.85
C LEU A 46 -10.80 -14.89 -5.59
N PRO A 47 -9.90 -15.73 -5.04
CA PRO A 47 -10.16 -16.48 -3.82
C PRO A 47 -10.37 -15.61 -2.57
N THR A 48 -9.93 -14.35 -2.60
CA THR A 48 -9.97 -13.41 -1.47
C THR A 48 -11.25 -12.57 -1.43
N VAL A 49 -12.04 -12.57 -2.50
CA VAL A 49 -13.25 -11.75 -2.67
C VAL A 49 -14.25 -11.99 -1.55
N GLY A 50 -14.87 -10.91 -1.08
CA GLY A 50 -15.89 -10.94 -0.01
C GLY A 50 -15.29 -11.04 1.40
N GLY A 51 -14.05 -10.60 1.60
CA GLY A 51 -13.39 -10.66 2.92
C GLY A 51 -12.92 -12.06 3.30
N ARG A 52 -12.69 -12.92 2.30
CA ARG A 52 -12.08 -14.23 2.51
C ARG A 52 -10.60 -14.07 2.89
N SER A 53 -9.97 -15.20 3.24
CA SER A 53 -8.58 -15.22 3.65
C SER A 53 -7.66 -14.70 2.55
N ILE A 54 -6.68 -13.90 2.94
CA ILE A 54 -5.61 -13.40 2.06
C ILE A 54 -4.39 -14.34 2.05
N ASN A 55 -4.51 -15.54 2.66
CA ASN A 55 -3.42 -16.53 2.70
C ASN A 55 -2.78 -16.85 1.35
N PRO A 56 -3.52 -16.98 0.22
CA PRO A 56 -2.89 -17.20 -1.08
C PRO A 56 -1.91 -16.09 -1.48
N ILE A 57 -2.21 -14.84 -1.13
CA ILE A 57 -1.35 -13.68 -1.42
C ILE A 57 -0.16 -13.66 -0.45
N LEU A 58 -0.40 -13.95 0.84
CA LEU A 58 0.65 -14.06 1.85
C LEU A 58 1.66 -15.17 1.52
N ALA A 59 1.19 -16.30 0.98
CA ALA A 59 2.05 -17.40 0.54
C ALA A 59 2.96 -16.97 -0.62
N ARG A 60 2.43 -16.22 -1.59
CA ARG A 60 3.24 -15.66 -2.68
C ARG A 60 4.25 -14.63 -2.16
N LEU A 61 3.84 -13.77 -1.24
CA LEU A 61 4.73 -12.82 -0.58
C LEU A 61 5.88 -13.53 0.15
N ASP A 62 5.59 -14.55 0.96
CA ASP A 62 6.61 -15.33 1.68
C ASP A 62 7.57 -16.04 0.74
N GLN A 63 7.06 -16.66 -0.32
CA GLN A 63 7.88 -17.30 -1.35
C GLN A 63 8.81 -16.28 -2.04
N THR A 64 8.29 -15.11 -2.41
CA THR A 64 9.10 -14.04 -3.03
C THR A 64 10.17 -13.54 -2.08
N ILE A 65 9.84 -13.29 -0.81
CA ILE A 65 10.82 -12.84 0.19
C ILE A 65 11.92 -13.88 0.36
N ARG A 66 11.57 -15.15 0.58
CA ARG A 66 12.57 -16.23 0.74
C ARG A 66 13.48 -16.37 -0.49
N ALA A 67 12.92 -16.30 -1.69
CA ALA A 67 13.69 -16.33 -2.92
C ALA A 67 14.64 -15.13 -3.00
N THR A 68 14.16 -13.93 -2.70
CA THR A 68 14.97 -12.70 -2.71
C THR A 68 16.11 -12.75 -1.69
N LEU A 69 15.84 -13.19 -0.45
CA LEU A 69 16.88 -13.38 0.57
C LEU A 69 17.98 -14.34 0.07
N SER A 70 17.59 -15.45 -0.56
CA SER A 70 18.53 -16.43 -1.11
C SER A 70 19.29 -15.89 -2.33
N THR A 71 18.65 -15.14 -3.23
CA THR A 71 19.28 -14.62 -4.45
C THR A 71 20.33 -13.55 -4.15
N PHE A 72 20.06 -12.70 -3.16
CA PHE A 72 20.92 -11.57 -2.80
C PHE A 72 21.84 -11.85 -1.60
N ASP A 73 21.82 -13.08 -1.07
CA ASP A 73 22.61 -13.54 0.09
C ASP A 73 22.52 -12.55 1.26
N THR A 74 21.29 -12.28 1.71
CA THR A 74 21.02 -11.31 2.78
C THR A 74 19.99 -11.84 3.77
N ALA A 75 20.03 -11.30 4.99
CA ALA A 75 19.12 -11.68 6.07
C ALA A 75 17.76 -10.95 6.00
N GLN A 76 17.70 -9.78 5.35
CA GLN A 76 16.50 -8.94 5.33
C GLN A 76 16.21 -8.34 3.95
N VAL A 77 14.94 -8.02 3.73
CA VAL A 77 14.46 -7.25 2.58
C VAL A 77 13.79 -5.95 3.02
N ASN A 78 13.70 -4.99 2.12
CA ASN A 78 12.73 -3.90 2.21
C ASN A 78 11.39 -4.33 1.59
N LEU A 79 10.26 -3.87 2.13
CA LEU A 79 8.94 -4.01 1.51
C LEU A 79 8.43 -2.65 1.02
N VAL A 80 8.00 -2.59 -0.24
CA VAL A 80 7.24 -1.45 -0.79
C VAL A 80 5.86 -1.96 -1.15
N ALA A 81 4.85 -1.56 -0.37
CA ALA A 81 3.54 -2.18 -0.41
C ALA A 81 2.46 -1.16 -0.80
N HIS A 82 1.77 -1.40 -1.92
CA HIS A 82 0.78 -0.48 -2.44
C HIS A 82 -0.64 -0.84 -2.01
N SER A 83 -1.43 0.15 -1.59
CA SER A 83 -2.85 0.00 -1.28
C SER A 83 -3.06 -1.17 -0.29
N ALA A 84 -3.87 -2.17 -0.65
CA ALA A 84 -4.07 -3.34 0.20
C ALA A 84 -2.79 -4.11 0.59
N GLY A 85 -1.74 -4.03 -0.23
CA GLY A 85 -0.45 -4.66 0.04
C GLY A 85 0.10 -4.28 1.41
N GLY A 86 -0.07 -3.03 1.88
CA GLY A 86 0.51 -2.58 3.15
C GLY A 86 -0.09 -3.26 4.38
N TRP A 87 -1.40 -3.44 4.45
CA TRP A 87 -2.01 -4.17 5.57
C TRP A 87 -1.84 -5.69 5.41
N ILE A 88 -1.70 -6.21 4.19
CA ILE A 88 -1.29 -7.61 3.95
C ILE A 88 0.12 -7.85 4.51
N SER A 89 1.06 -6.94 4.23
CA SER A 89 2.40 -6.99 4.80
C SER A 89 2.38 -6.94 6.32
N ARG A 90 1.49 -6.18 6.96
CA ARG A 90 1.33 -6.21 8.43
C ARG A 90 0.90 -7.58 8.95
N ILE A 91 0.03 -8.31 8.24
CA ILE A 91 -0.30 -9.72 8.59
C ILE A 91 0.95 -10.60 8.47
N TYR A 92 1.73 -10.43 7.40
CA TYR A 92 2.94 -11.23 7.16
C TYR A 92 3.99 -11.05 8.27
N LEU A 93 4.20 -9.83 8.75
CA LEU A 93 5.17 -9.55 9.82
C LEU A 93 4.78 -10.21 11.15
N GLY A 94 3.48 -10.38 11.38
CA GLY A 94 2.93 -10.78 12.67
C GLY A 94 3.07 -12.26 13.05
N SER A 95 3.04 -12.52 14.36
CA SER A 95 3.20 -13.83 14.98
C SER A 95 1.89 -14.46 15.50
N VAL A 96 0.77 -13.73 15.44
CA VAL A 96 -0.57 -14.27 15.75
C VAL A 96 -1.09 -15.07 14.56
N PRO A 97 -1.69 -16.26 14.79
CA PRO A 97 -2.30 -17.04 13.72
C PRO A 97 -3.32 -16.25 12.92
N TYR A 98 -3.04 -16.03 11.63
CA TYR A 98 -4.04 -15.56 10.67
C TYR A 98 -4.70 -16.78 10.03
N TYR A 99 -5.96 -17.02 10.40
CA TYR A 99 -6.63 -18.30 10.18
C TYR A 99 -5.87 -19.47 10.85
N ARG A 100 -5.13 -20.26 10.06
CA ARG A 100 -4.39 -21.45 10.54
C ARG A 100 -2.87 -21.31 10.37
N GLN A 101 -2.40 -20.14 9.92
CA GLN A 101 -1.00 -19.92 9.57
C GLN A 101 -0.42 -18.79 10.41
N ILE A 102 0.76 -19.02 10.97
CA ILE A 102 1.62 -17.97 11.52
C ILE A 102 2.68 -17.65 10.46
N TRP A 103 2.86 -16.37 10.16
CA TRP A 103 3.84 -15.93 9.15
C TRP A 103 5.17 -15.51 9.77
N ALA A 104 5.13 -14.79 10.91
CA ALA A 104 6.30 -14.37 11.68
C ALA A 104 7.44 -13.81 10.80
N GLY A 105 7.08 -12.95 9.85
CA GLY A 105 8.00 -12.40 8.87
C GLY A 105 8.87 -11.25 9.35
N ALA A 106 8.66 -10.75 10.58
CA ALA A 106 9.31 -9.54 11.09
C ALA A 106 10.84 -9.57 10.97
N ASP A 107 11.48 -10.68 11.35
CA ASP A 107 12.95 -10.77 11.35
C ASP A 107 13.56 -10.71 9.94
N ARG A 108 12.76 -10.95 8.90
CA ARG A 108 13.17 -10.95 7.49
C ARG A 108 12.92 -9.61 6.79
N VAL A 109 12.38 -8.61 7.48
CA VAL A 109 12.00 -7.33 6.89
C VAL A 109 12.63 -6.18 7.67
N SER A 110 13.42 -5.35 7.00
CA SER A 110 14.08 -4.19 7.62
C SER A 110 13.19 -2.94 7.60
N ALA A 111 12.41 -2.75 6.54
CA ALA A 111 11.46 -1.65 6.41
C ALA A 111 10.18 -2.06 5.67
N LEU A 112 9.07 -1.44 6.04
CA LEU A 112 7.80 -1.48 5.31
C LEU A 112 7.40 -0.05 4.93
N ILE A 113 7.49 0.25 3.63
CA ILE A 113 6.97 1.49 3.04
C ILE A 113 5.58 1.18 2.47
N SER A 114 4.53 1.71 3.09
CA SER A 114 3.16 1.63 2.58
C SER A 114 2.84 2.83 1.70
N LEU A 115 2.27 2.59 0.51
CA LEU A 115 1.93 3.60 -0.48
C LEU A 115 0.40 3.66 -0.62
N GLY A 116 -0.23 4.71 -0.09
CA GLY A 116 -1.69 4.90 -0.14
C GLY A 116 -2.49 3.77 0.52
N THR A 117 -1.91 3.04 1.46
CA THR A 117 -2.56 1.90 2.13
C THR A 117 -3.65 2.36 3.07
N PRO A 118 -4.92 1.93 2.92
CA PRO A 118 -5.94 2.18 3.93
C PRO A 118 -5.68 1.27 5.14
N HIS A 119 -5.02 1.78 6.18
CA HIS A 119 -4.77 1.07 7.44
C HIS A 119 -6.03 0.92 8.31
N THR A 120 -7.08 1.67 7.99
CA THR A 120 -8.43 1.55 8.55
C THR A 120 -9.46 1.54 7.42
N SER A 121 -10.57 0.83 7.59
CA SER A 121 -11.68 0.83 6.63
C SER A 121 -13.00 0.60 7.37
N GLN A 122 -14.10 1.20 6.90
CA GLN A 122 -15.47 0.82 7.31
C GLN A 122 -16.15 -0.08 6.27
N GLU A 123 -15.46 -0.38 5.17
CA GLU A 123 -15.99 -1.22 4.09
C GLU A 123 -16.08 -2.68 4.54
N ARG A 124 -17.30 -3.24 4.49
CA ARG A 124 -17.64 -4.59 5.01
C ARG A 124 -16.67 -5.69 4.56
N TRP A 125 -16.17 -5.64 3.32
CA TRP A 125 -15.34 -6.69 2.74
C TRP A 125 -13.90 -6.66 3.24
N THR A 126 -13.33 -5.48 3.46
CA THR A 126 -11.96 -5.32 3.96
C THR A 126 -11.92 -5.30 5.49
N LEU A 127 -13.04 -4.96 6.13
CA LEU A 127 -13.19 -4.80 7.58
C LEU A 127 -12.70 -6.01 8.37
N LYS A 128 -13.05 -7.25 7.98
CA LYS A 128 -12.65 -8.44 8.74
C LYS A 128 -11.12 -8.59 8.82
N ASN A 129 -10.43 -8.43 7.70
CA ASN A 129 -8.98 -8.58 7.63
C ASN A 129 -8.26 -7.40 8.29
N LEU A 130 -8.78 -6.18 8.09
CA LEU A 130 -8.24 -4.98 8.72
C LEU A 130 -8.45 -4.96 10.24
N ASN A 131 -9.59 -5.43 10.74
CA ASN A 131 -9.81 -5.59 12.17
C ASN A 131 -8.81 -6.59 12.76
N PHE A 132 -8.64 -7.76 12.13
CA PHE A 132 -7.59 -8.69 12.56
C PHE A 132 -6.21 -8.02 12.65
N VAL A 133 -5.83 -7.23 11.63
CA VAL A 133 -4.56 -6.50 11.64
C VAL A 133 -4.50 -5.46 12.76
N ASN A 134 -5.54 -4.66 12.95
CA ASN A 134 -5.52 -3.55 13.90
C ASN A 134 -5.66 -4.01 15.35
N ASP A 135 -6.37 -5.13 15.59
CA ASP A 135 -6.54 -5.73 16.92
C ASP A 135 -5.25 -6.42 17.39
N ASN A 136 -4.53 -7.08 16.47
CA ASN A 136 -3.34 -7.87 16.82
C ASN A 136 -2.02 -7.11 16.62
N TYR A 137 -1.98 -6.17 15.66
CA TYR A 137 -0.77 -5.45 15.27
C TYR A 137 -1.03 -3.93 15.16
N PRO A 138 -1.50 -3.27 16.23
CA PRO A 138 -1.84 -1.84 16.19
C PRO A 138 -0.61 -0.98 15.85
N GLY A 139 -0.80 0.01 14.99
CA GLY A 139 0.28 0.91 14.59
C GLY A 139 1.46 0.20 13.93
N SER A 140 2.65 0.77 14.11
CA SER A 140 3.95 0.20 13.77
C SER A 140 4.36 -0.88 14.79
N HIS A 141 3.59 -1.97 14.85
CA HIS A 141 3.68 -2.96 15.94
C HIS A 141 5.03 -3.69 16.05
N CYS A 142 5.67 -4.04 14.93
CA CYS A 142 6.90 -4.83 14.95
C CYS A 142 8.12 -3.92 15.14
N SER A 143 8.69 -3.85 16.34
CA SER A 143 9.77 -2.92 16.70
C SER A 143 11.06 -3.06 15.87
N GLY A 144 11.32 -4.24 15.30
CA GLY A 144 12.47 -4.48 14.41
C GLY A 144 12.28 -3.97 12.98
N VAL A 145 11.08 -3.50 12.62
CA VAL A 145 10.73 -3.06 11.26
C VAL A 145 10.55 -1.55 11.24
N ASN A 146 11.20 -0.87 10.30
CA ASN A 146 10.98 0.56 10.08
C ASN A 146 9.71 0.79 9.26
N TYR A 147 8.67 1.39 9.85
CA TYR A 147 7.42 1.68 9.15
C TYR A 147 7.42 3.09 8.57
N ILE A 148 7.18 3.19 7.26
CA ILE A 148 6.96 4.46 6.56
C ILE A 148 5.60 4.38 5.88
N CYS A 149 4.74 5.36 6.11
CA CYS A 149 3.43 5.42 5.50
C CYS A 149 3.32 6.67 4.63
N VAL A 150 3.21 6.48 3.33
CA VAL A 150 3.16 7.55 2.33
C VAL A 150 1.72 7.75 1.88
N ALA A 151 1.18 8.93 2.16
CA ALA A 151 -0.14 9.36 1.76
C ALA A 151 -0.06 10.42 0.65
N GLY A 152 -0.85 10.25 -0.41
CA GLY A 152 -1.03 11.26 -1.44
C GLY A 152 -2.07 12.30 -1.04
N ARG A 153 -1.79 13.57 -1.33
CA ARG A 153 -2.72 14.69 -1.17
C ARG A 153 -2.99 15.32 -2.53
N ALA A 154 -3.87 14.69 -3.29
CA ALA A 154 -4.16 15.10 -4.66
C ALA A 154 -5.54 15.71 -4.83
N ILE A 155 -6.54 15.21 -4.09
CA ILE A 155 -7.93 15.62 -4.27
C ILE A 155 -8.69 15.59 -2.93
N GLN A 156 -9.43 16.67 -2.69
CA GLN A 156 -10.42 16.74 -1.63
C GLN A 156 -11.72 16.10 -2.10
N GLY A 157 -12.26 15.18 -1.32
CA GLY A 157 -13.56 14.60 -1.58
C GLY A 157 -14.64 15.68 -1.43
N GLN A 158 -15.50 15.85 -2.43
CA GLN A 158 -16.58 16.83 -2.37
C GLN A 158 -17.91 16.17 -2.69
N ARG A 159 -18.90 16.40 -1.84
CA ARG A 159 -20.25 15.89 -2.06
C ARG A 159 -20.88 16.63 -3.23
N ILE A 160 -21.46 15.89 -4.19
CA ILE A 160 -22.27 16.53 -5.24
C ILE A 160 -23.57 17.04 -4.61
N SER A 161 -23.90 18.31 -4.84
CA SER A 161 -25.25 18.82 -4.60
C SER A 161 -26.17 18.44 -5.76
N TRP A 162 -27.45 18.23 -5.47
CA TRP A 162 -28.45 17.90 -6.49
C TRP A 162 -28.57 18.98 -7.57
N GLN A 163 -28.32 20.25 -7.20
CA GLN A 163 -28.25 21.38 -8.13
C GLN A 163 -27.02 21.30 -9.04
N ALA A 164 -25.84 20.97 -8.50
CA ALA A 164 -24.62 20.81 -9.30
C ALA A 164 -24.73 19.65 -10.30
N TRP A 165 -25.41 18.56 -9.90
CA TRP A 165 -25.71 17.44 -10.80
C TRP A 165 -26.62 17.86 -11.97
N ARG A 166 -27.69 18.62 -11.68
CA ARG A 166 -28.62 19.12 -12.70
C ARG A 166 -28.00 20.13 -13.67
N GLN A 167 -27.00 20.90 -13.24
CA GLN A 167 -26.39 21.95 -14.07
C GLN A 167 -25.23 21.45 -14.95
N GLY A 168 -24.95 20.13 -14.96
CA GLY A 168 -23.87 19.58 -15.79
C GLY A 168 -22.48 20.07 -15.39
N GLN A 169 -22.31 20.62 -14.18
CA GLN A 169 -21.05 21.17 -13.67
C GLN A 169 -20.03 20.08 -13.28
N ILE A 170 -20.24 18.83 -13.69
CA ILE A 170 -19.29 17.73 -13.51
C ILE A 170 -18.20 17.84 -14.58
N ARG A 171 -17.40 18.91 -14.52
CA ARG A 171 -16.20 19.09 -15.36
C ARG A 171 -15.04 19.50 -14.46
N GLY A 172 -14.41 18.51 -13.83
CA GLY A 172 -13.11 18.67 -13.19
C GLY A 172 -11.99 18.25 -14.15
N SER A 173 -10.85 18.92 -14.11
CA SER A 173 -9.63 18.64 -14.89
C SER A 173 -8.87 17.38 -14.40
N THR A 174 -9.56 16.48 -13.71
CA THR A 174 -9.00 15.34 -12.97
C THR A 174 -9.71 14.06 -13.39
N TRP A 175 -8.95 12.97 -13.60
CA TRP A 175 -9.52 11.67 -14.01
C TRP A 175 -10.40 11.03 -12.92
N VAL A 176 -10.20 11.39 -11.66
CA VAL A 176 -11.09 11.02 -10.55
C VAL A 176 -11.93 12.23 -10.18
N ALA A 177 -13.25 12.12 -10.32
CA ALA A 177 -14.14 13.20 -9.94
C ALA A 177 -14.19 13.34 -8.39
N PRO A 178 -14.21 14.56 -7.82
CA PRO A 178 -14.19 14.79 -6.37
C PRO A 178 -15.24 14.02 -5.57
N TRP A 179 -16.38 13.70 -6.19
CA TRP A 179 -17.46 12.95 -5.54
C TRP A 179 -17.19 11.46 -5.43
N ILE A 180 -16.43 10.89 -6.37
CA ILE A 180 -15.98 9.49 -6.27
C ILE A 180 -15.01 9.37 -5.10
N ALA A 181 -14.10 10.33 -4.96
CA ALA A 181 -13.21 10.43 -3.82
C ALA A 181 -14.00 10.58 -2.51
N TYR A 182 -15.04 11.44 -2.49
CA TYR A 182 -15.92 11.60 -1.32
C TYR A 182 -16.55 10.28 -0.87
N GLU A 183 -17.15 9.53 -1.79
CA GLU A 183 -17.77 8.25 -1.42
C GLU A 183 -16.73 7.21 -0.99
N SER A 184 -15.56 7.15 -1.67
CA SER A 184 -14.46 6.28 -1.26
C SER A 184 -13.98 6.60 0.16
N TYR A 185 -13.70 7.87 0.44
CA TYR A 185 -13.21 8.30 1.75
C TYR A 185 -14.26 8.07 2.84
N LYS A 186 -15.54 8.30 2.55
CA LYS A 186 -16.62 7.99 3.46
C LYS A 186 -16.70 6.49 3.78
N LEU A 187 -16.50 5.62 2.80
CA LEU A 187 -16.43 4.17 3.03
C LEU A 187 -15.17 3.76 3.80
N THR A 188 -14.06 4.49 3.66
CA THR A 188 -12.80 4.17 4.35
C THR A 188 -12.78 4.69 5.80
N CYS A 189 -13.04 5.97 6.03
CA CYS A 189 -12.89 6.62 7.35
C CYS A 189 -14.17 7.26 7.90
N GLY A 190 -15.30 7.13 7.21
CA GLY A 190 -16.58 7.74 7.62
C GLY A 190 -16.74 9.21 7.23
N VAL A 191 -15.66 9.88 6.78
CA VAL A 191 -15.65 11.31 6.44
C VAL A 191 -15.29 11.50 4.97
N GLY A 192 -16.30 11.79 4.15
CA GLY A 192 -16.12 11.98 2.70
C GLY A 192 -15.40 13.29 2.33
N ASP A 193 -15.59 14.34 3.13
CA ASP A 193 -14.90 15.62 2.94
C ASP A 193 -13.50 15.58 3.56
N SER A 194 -12.66 14.75 2.95
CA SER A 194 -11.28 14.51 3.36
C SER A 194 -10.33 14.76 2.19
N TRP A 195 -9.08 15.08 2.49
CA TRP A 195 -8.01 15.05 1.50
C TRP A 195 -7.43 13.65 1.37
N GLY A 196 -7.06 13.27 0.14
CA GLY A 196 -6.46 11.97 -0.16
C GLY A 196 -5.96 11.87 -1.59
N ASP A 197 -5.66 10.64 -1.99
CA ASP A 197 -5.07 10.30 -3.29
C ASP A 197 -6.12 9.94 -4.36
N GLY A 198 -7.39 10.19 -4.07
CA GLY A 198 -8.56 9.84 -4.89
C GLY A 198 -9.25 8.54 -4.47
N ILE A 199 -8.59 7.70 -3.67
CA ILE A 199 -9.13 6.42 -3.17
C ILE A 199 -9.01 6.34 -1.65
N THR A 200 -7.80 6.54 -1.12
CA THR A 200 -7.49 6.48 0.30
C THR A 200 -7.36 7.90 0.88
N PRO A 201 -8.11 8.26 1.93
CA PRO A 201 -7.93 9.53 2.63
C PRO A 201 -6.64 9.50 3.48
N ILE A 202 -5.96 10.65 3.62
CA ILE A 202 -4.68 10.76 4.35
C ILE A 202 -4.75 10.15 5.75
N GLY A 203 -5.84 10.44 6.48
CA GLY A 203 -6.03 9.93 7.85
C GLY A 203 -6.07 8.41 7.94
N ALA A 204 -6.53 7.71 6.90
CA ALA A 204 -6.50 6.26 6.83
C ALA A 204 -5.17 5.71 6.26
N ALA A 205 -4.42 6.53 5.53
CA ALA A 205 -3.11 6.18 4.99
C ALA A 205 -1.97 6.30 6.01
N HIS A 206 -2.13 7.14 7.02
CA HIS A 206 -1.17 7.25 8.12
C HIS A 206 -1.39 6.16 9.18
N LEU A 207 -0.32 5.79 9.87
CA LEU A 207 -0.30 4.75 10.89
C LEU A 207 0.40 5.25 12.15
N ALA A 208 -0.19 4.99 13.32
CA ALA A 208 0.40 5.37 14.60
C ALA A 208 1.79 4.72 14.79
N GLY A 209 2.77 5.50 15.23
CA GLY A 209 4.16 5.06 15.44
C GLY A 209 5.02 4.92 14.16
N ALA A 210 4.42 5.02 12.97
CA ALA A 210 5.16 5.05 11.71
C ALA A 210 5.70 6.46 11.40
N ASN A 211 6.72 6.53 10.54
CA ASN A 211 7.08 7.77 9.86
C ASN A 211 6.03 8.06 8.78
N ASN A 212 5.18 9.06 9.01
CA ASN A 212 4.07 9.39 8.12
C ASN A 212 4.43 10.56 7.19
N LEU A 213 4.39 10.31 5.88
CA LEU A 213 4.69 11.29 4.84
C LEU A 213 3.43 11.64 4.06
N THR A 214 3.21 12.93 3.80
CA THR A 214 2.14 13.40 2.91
C THR A 214 2.77 14.07 1.70
N LEU A 215 2.44 13.58 0.49
CA LEU A 215 2.99 14.08 -0.77
C LEU A 215 1.91 14.82 -1.58
N GLU A 216 2.13 16.10 -1.85
CA GLU A 216 1.21 16.94 -2.62
C GLU A 216 1.09 16.46 -4.07
N GLY A 217 -0.13 16.44 -4.60
CA GLY A 217 -0.41 16.11 -6.00
C GLY A 217 -0.08 14.66 -6.39
N VAL A 218 -0.08 13.72 -5.44
CA VAL A 218 0.15 12.28 -5.66
C VAL A 218 -1.18 11.52 -5.59
N TYR A 219 -1.53 10.84 -6.68
CA TYR A 219 -2.74 10.01 -6.81
C TYR A 219 -2.49 8.53 -6.51
N HIS A 220 -3.57 7.78 -6.34
CA HIS A 220 -3.52 6.35 -5.99
C HIS A 220 -2.93 5.45 -7.08
N SER A 221 -3.08 5.80 -8.37
CA SER A 221 -2.85 4.85 -9.48
C SER A 221 -2.10 5.47 -10.66
N PRO A 222 -1.40 4.65 -11.48
CA PRO A 222 -0.47 5.11 -12.54
C PRO A 222 -1.08 5.92 -13.69
N ARG A 223 -2.39 6.16 -13.71
CA ARG A 223 -3.03 7.02 -14.72
C ARG A 223 -2.66 8.49 -14.55
N GLN A 224 -2.06 8.86 -13.43
CA GLN A 224 -1.64 10.21 -13.05
C GLN A 224 -0.28 10.12 -12.35
N ARG A 225 0.26 11.28 -11.92
CA ARG A 225 1.38 11.32 -10.97
C ARG A 225 1.00 10.55 -9.71
N TRP A 226 1.67 9.44 -9.44
CA TRP A 226 1.31 8.48 -8.40
C TRP A 226 2.55 8.01 -7.65
N TYR A 227 2.38 7.18 -6.62
CA TYR A 227 3.49 6.73 -5.75
C TYR A 227 4.66 6.08 -6.50
N GLY A 228 4.40 5.44 -7.64
CA GLY A 228 5.39 4.81 -8.50
C GLY A 228 5.91 5.68 -9.65
N SER A 229 5.52 6.96 -9.72
CA SER A 229 6.12 7.89 -10.67
C SER A 229 7.59 8.15 -10.32
N PRO A 230 8.52 8.20 -11.29
CA PRO A 230 9.95 8.41 -11.04
C PRO A 230 10.28 9.55 -10.09
N GLU A 231 9.65 10.71 -10.28
CA GLU A 231 9.83 11.89 -9.43
C GLU A 231 9.29 11.70 -8.02
N VAL A 232 8.23 10.90 -7.84
CA VAL A 232 7.62 10.61 -6.53
C VAL A 232 8.41 9.54 -5.78
N ILE A 233 8.99 8.56 -6.48
CA ILE A 233 9.83 7.53 -5.87
C ILE A 233 11.00 8.17 -5.10
N ARG A 234 11.59 9.25 -5.63
CA ARG A 234 12.68 9.96 -4.96
C ARG A 234 12.26 10.58 -3.62
N ASP A 235 10.99 10.95 -3.48
CA ASP A 235 10.46 11.57 -2.27
C ASP A 235 10.37 10.57 -1.09
N TRP A 236 10.39 9.26 -1.33
CA TRP A 236 10.27 8.25 -0.27
C TRP A 236 11.34 7.15 -0.29
N ALA A 237 12.00 6.88 -1.43
CA ALA A 237 12.92 5.75 -1.57
C ALA A 237 14.17 5.87 -0.68
N HIS A 238 14.54 7.09 -0.27
CA HIS A 238 15.65 7.32 0.67
C HIS A 238 15.39 6.74 2.07
N HIS A 239 14.18 6.26 2.36
CA HIS A 239 13.87 5.52 3.59
C HIS A 239 14.13 4.01 3.50
N LEU A 240 14.42 3.48 2.30
CA LEU A 240 14.83 2.09 2.14
C LEU A 240 16.17 1.86 2.86
N ARG A 241 16.30 0.71 3.51
CA ARG A 241 17.46 0.37 4.33
C ARG A 241 18.56 -0.29 3.51
N SER A 242 19.79 -0.14 3.97
CA SER A 242 21.01 -0.74 3.45
C SER A 242 21.79 -1.55 4.47
#